data_AF-A0A534NM37-F1
#
_entry.id   AF-A0A534NM37-F1
#
_cell.length_a   1.000
_cell.length_b   1.000
_cell.length_c   1.000
_cell.angle_alpha   90.00
_cell.angle_beta   90.00
_cell.angle_gamma   90.00
#
_symmetry.space_group_name_H-M   'P 1'
#
loop_
_entity.id
_entity.type
_entity.pdbx_description
1 polymer ?
#
loop_
_entity_poly.entity_id
_entity_poly.type
_entity_poly.pdbx_seq_one_letter_code
_entity_poly.pdbx_strand_id
1 'polypeptide(L)'
;MSDSGAVSTGGGQPGAAQGQAQIPAPPKMVKVFVDGTEVQTDSRDNLIEAARRIGVAIPYFCYHPRLSIAGQCRMCLVETSDAPGRLVPGCQVRVKEGLKIVTTSPAVKDNQRGCMEFHLINHPVDCAICDQSGECKLQDYYMEYDHQPSRIRVHKLNKPKREIFGPQVVYDAERCIMCTRCVRFMDEIAKEPQLAVVDRGTHSLIATFPGQPLDSQYSGNTVDICPVGALLNRDFRFQSRVWFVNKSPTVCTGCSNGCNVYAESRGEVIYRLLPRRNEEVNQVWMCDEGRLTYHASNEKRVEWARTGRGDTTASVGPRIAVDRAVELLKPLAGQGGIGIAVSAQCTNEEAAAAFQLGAQVGASRYFLGSRPQGNSDDFLMRADKNPNTSGILLVAEAFGVKLEVANGIDRVKALVAMRTDGLPPEKLARLEVFVAIAQN
;
A
#
# COMPACT_ATOMS: atom_id res chain seq x y z
N MET A 1 56.34 38.23 17.47
CA MET A 1 57.45 37.31 17.81
C MET A 1 57.34 37.08 19.31
N SER A 2 56.44 36.19 19.72
CA SER A 2 56.60 34.73 19.80
C SER A 2 57.41 34.36 21.03
N ASP A 3 56.70 34.03 22.12
CA ASP A 3 57.17 32.94 22.95
C ASP A 3 56.02 31.99 23.28
N SER A 4 56.27 30.74 22.95
CA SER A 4 55.33 29.67 22.72
C SER A 4 55.38 28.71 23.90
N GLY A 5 54.34 28.73 24.73
CA GLY A 5 54.10 27.68 25.72
C GLY A 5 53.64 26.41 25.01
N ALA A 6 54.53 25.42 24.93
CA ALA A 6 54.25 24.10 24.40
C ALA A 6 53.21 23.37 25.28
N VAL A 7 52.03 23.11 24.73
CA VAL A 7 51.01 22.24 25.32
C VAL A 7 51.31 20.81 24.89
N SER A 8 51.44 19.93 25.88
CA SER A 8 51.62 18.48 25.72
C SER A 8 50.47 17.86 24.93
N THR A 9 50.79 17.16 23.84
CA THR A 9 49.87 16.33 23.07
C THR A 9 49.60 15.02 23.81
N GLY A 10 48.58 15.04 24.68
CA GLY A 10 47.98 13.82 25.20
C GLY A 10 47.27 13.07 24.07
N GLY A 11 47.75 11.87 23.76
CA GLY A 11 47.15 10.96 22.79
C GLY A 11 45.72 10.58 23.20
N GLY A 12 44.73 11.21 22.57
CA GLY A 12 43.34 10.80 22.66
C GLY A 12 43.13 9.51 21.86
N GLN A 13 42.74 8.44 22.57
CA GLN A 13 42.18 7.26 21.93
C GLN A 13 40.96 7.65 21.09
N PRO A 14 40.88 7.29 19.80
CA PRO A 14 39.69 7.54 19.01
C PRO A 14 38.54 6.69 19.57
N GLY A 15 37.45 7.38 19.88
CA GLY A 15 36.29 6.85 20.55
C GLY A 15 35.41 5.96 19.69
N ALA A 16 34.53 5.26 20.43
CA ALA A 16 33.28 4.65 20.01
C ALA A 16 33.36 3.66 18.84
N ALA A 17 33.49 2.38 19.20
CA ALA A 17 33.13 1.27 18.35
C ALA A 17 31.72 1.50 17.80
N GLN A 18 31.63 1.67 16.48
CA GLN A 18 30.40 1.58 15.71
C GLN A 18 29.69 0.29 16.12
N GLY A 19 28.46 0.40 16.62
CA GLY A 19 27.65 -0.75 17.01
C GLY A 19 27.37 -1.61 15.78
N GLN A 20 28.23 -2.60 15.53
CA GLN A 20 28.00 -3.64 14.55
C GLN A 20 26.68 -4.32 14.92
N ALA A 21 25.70 -4.30 14.01
CA ALA A 21 24.50 -5.10 14.14
C ALA A 21 24.95 -6.56 14.35
N GLN A 22 24.64 -7.13 15.51
CA GLN A 22 24.91 -8.54 15.79
C GLN A 22 24.28 -9.36 14.66
N ILE A 23 25.12 -10.09 13.92
CA ILE A 23 24.67 -11.06 12.92
C ILE A 23 23.72 -12.01 13.65
N PRO A 24 22.42 -12.07 13.28
CA PRO A 24 21.48 -12.89 14.02
C PRO A 24 21.91 -14.36 13.93
N ALA A 25 21.93 -15.03 15.09
CA ALA A 25 22.20 -16.46 15.17
C ALA A 25 21.29 -17.24 14.20
N PRO A 26 21.75 -18.37 13.64
CA PRO A 26 20.97 -19.18 12.73
C PRO A 26 19.62 -19.56 13.38
N PRO A 27 18.51 -19.55 12.62
CA PRO A 27 17.20 -19.84 13.15
C PRO A 27 17.17 -21.23 13.78
N LYS A 28 16.83 -21.28 15.06
CA LYS A 28 16.54 -22.52 15.77
C LYS A 28 15.14 -22.45 16.33
N MET A 29 14.37 -23.52 16.16
CA MET A 29 13.10 -23.67 16.85
C MET A 29 13.38 -23.83 18.35
N VAL A 30 12.81 -22.92 19.14
CA VAL A 30 12.90 -22.93 20.60
C VAL A 30 11.52 -23.06 21.20
N LYS A 31 11.48 -23.70 22.36
CA LYS A 31 10.27 -23.90 23.15
C LYS A 31 10.15 -22.78 24.17
N VAL A 32 9.04 -22.03 24.15
CA VAL A 32 8.71 -21.00 25.14
C VAL A 32 7.32 -21.25 25.74
N PHE A 33 6.99 -20.55 26.82
CA PHE A 33 5.69 -20.63 27.47
C PHE A 33 5.07 -19.25 27.53
N VAL A 34 3.91 -19.03 26.91
CA VAL A 34 3.16 -17.76 26.95
C VAL A 34 1.92 -17.99 27.81
N ASP A 35 1.84 -17.32 28.96
CA ASP A 35 0.74 -17.49 29.93
C ASP A 35 0.49 -18.96 30.29
N GLY A 36 1.58 -19.71 30.42
CA GLY A 36 1.57 -21.16 30.72
C GLY A 36 1.35 -22.07 29.52
N THR A 37 0.97 -21.53 28.35
CA THR A 37 0.79 -22.29 27.12
C THR A 37 2.13 -22.45 26.40
N GLU A 38 2.47 -23.70 26.08
CA GLU A 38 3.68 -24.01 25.31
C GLU A 38 3.58 -23.53 23.85
N VAL A 39 4.65 -22.89 23.37
CA VAL A 39 4.76 -22.39 21.99
C VAL A 39 6.12 -22.76 21.42
N GLN A 40 6.12 -23.36 20.23
CA GLN A 40 7.33 -23.48 19.42
C GLN A 40 7.47 -22.27 18.50
N THR A 41 8.63 -21.63 18.53
CA THR A 41 8.87 -20.37 17.81
C THR A 41 10.31 -20.28 17.31
N ASP A 42 10.57 -19.45 16.30
CA ASP A 42 11.93 -19.19 15.82
C ASP A 42 12.67 -18.36 16.88
N SER A 43 13.93 -18.68 17.19
CA SER A 43 14.77 -17.92 18.12
C SER A 43 14.97 -16.44 17.74
N ARG A 44 14.70 -16.08 16.48
CA ARG A 44 14.70 -14.69 15.99
C ARG A 44 13.40 -13.95 16.30
N ASP A 45 12.33 -14.64 16.65
CA ASP A 45 11.08 -14.00 17.02
C ASP A 45 11.25 -13.20 18.32
N ASN A 46 10.56 -12.06 18.39
CA ASN A 46 10.41 -11.33 19.63
C ASN A 46 9.20 -11.87 20.41
N LEU A 47 8.98 -11.38 21.63
CA LEU A 47 7.90 -11.88 22.49
C LEU A 47 6.51 -11.61 21.87
N ILE A 48 6.35 -10.53 21.10
CA ILE A 48 5.09 -10.20 20.39
C ILE A 48 4.78 -11.26 19.33
N GLU A 49 5.76 -11.62 18.49
CA GLU A 49 5.58 -12.63 17.44
C GLU A 49 5.33 -14.01 18.04
N ALA A 50 6.07 -14.37 19.10
CA ALA A 50 5.87 -15.64 19.79
C ALA A 50 4.47 -15.77 20.41
N ALA A 51 3.98 -14.75 21.11
CA ALA A 51 2.62 -14.73 21.66
C ALA A 51 1.54 -14.81 20.57
N ARG A 52 1.76 -14.12 19.43
CA ARG A 52 0.81 -14.12 18.31
C ARG A 52 0.56 -15.50 17.71
N ARG A 53 1.54 -16.41 17.76
CA ARG A 53 1.41 -17.78 17.23
C ARG A 53 0.28 -18.58 17.89
N ILE A 54 -0.08 -18.26 19.13
CA ILE A 54 -1.19 -18.88 19.87
C ILE A 54 -2.38 -17.93 20.06
N GLY A 55 -2.44 -16.84 19.29
CA GLY A 55 -3.52 -15.86 19.37
C GLY A 55 -3.48 -14.93 20.58
N VAL A 56 -2.41 -14.95 21.39
CA VAL A 56 -2.24 -14.01 22.51
C VAL A 56 -1.73 -12.67 21.97
N ALA A 57 -2.52 -11.62 22.17
CA ALA A 57 -2.19 -10.27 21.73
C ALA A 57 -1.38 -9.51 22.80
N ILE A 58 -0.14 -9.15 22.46
CA ILE A 58 0.63 -8.14 23.20
C ILE A 58 0.45 -6.80 22.47
N PRO A 59 -0.10 -5.75 23.11
CA PRO A 59 -0.40 -4.49 22.43
C PRO A 59 0.87 -3.69 22.09
N TYR A 60 0.86 -2.98 20.96
CA TYR A 60 1.99 -2.16 20.51
C TYR A 60 1.59 -1.00 19.59
N PHE A 61 2.30 0.13 19.70
CA PHE A 61 2.17 1.26 18.78
C PHE A 61 3.35 1.46 17.84
N CYS A 62 4.60 1.33 18.30
CA CYS A 62 5.76 1.61 17.44
C CYS A 62 6.27 0.38 16.68
N TYR A 63 6.05 -0.82 17.22
CA TYR A 63 6.50 -2.05 16.57
C TYR A 63 5.77 -2.27 15.24
N HIS A 64 6.50 -2.67 14.20
CA HIS A 64 5.96 -3.12 12.92
C HIS A 64 6.87 -4.24 12.42
N PRO A 65 6.36 -5.40 11.97
CA PRO A 65 7.20 -6.56 11.63
C PRO A 65 8.24 -6.31 10.52
N ARG A 66 8.02 -5.28 9.71
CA ARG A 66 8.90 -4.89 8.58
C ARG A 66 9.74 -3.63 8.82
N LEU A 67 9.75 -3.09 10.04
CA LEU A 67 10.59 -1.94 10.39
C LEU A 67 11.53 -2.31 11.53
N SER A 68 12.63 -1.57 11.68
CA SER A 68 13.55 -1.71 12.80
C SER A 68 12.83 -1.55 14.16
N ILE A 69 13.40 -2.11 15.23
CA ILE A 69 12.76 -2.08 16.54
C ILE A 69 13.09 -0.76 17.26
N ALA A 70 12.08 0.09 17.48
CA ALA A 70 12.25 1.39 18.16
C ALA A 70 12.13 1.33 19.70
N GLY A 71 11.14 0.59 20.23
CA GLY A 71 10.94 0.43 21.68
C GLY A 71 10.44 1.67 22.45
N GLN A 72 10.03 2.76 21.78
CA GLN A 72 9.68 4.02 22.48
C GLN A 72 8.27 4.08 23.07
N CYS A 73 7.28 3.34 22.53
CA CYS A 73 5.89 3.48 22.97
C CYS A 73 5.56 2.77 24.29
N ARG A 74 6.41 1.83 24.72
CA ARG A 74 6.31 1.01 25.94
C ARG A 74 5.03 0.19 26.15
N MET A 75 4.05 0.23 25.24
CA MET A 75 2.80 -0.53 25.33
C MET A 75 2.97 -2.07 25.41
N CYS A 76 4.06 -2.60 24.87
CA CYS A 76 4.31 -4.05 24.78
C CYS A 76 5.11 -4.62 25.97
N LEU A 77 5.13 -3.94 27.11
CA LEU A 77 5.88 -4.39 28.29
C LEU A 77 5.20 -5.63 28.90
N VAL A 78 5.99 -6.70 29.14
CA VAL A 78 5.52 -7.98 29.69
C VAL A 78 6.49 -8.51 30.75
N GLU A 79 6.06 -9.47 31.56
CA GLU A 79 6.93 -10.17 32.50
C GLU A 79 7.59 -11.39 31.84
N THR A 80 8.82 -11.69 32.27
CA THR A 80 9.58 -12.84 31.77
C THR A 80 10.31 -13.55 32.90
N SER A 81 10.46 -14.87 32.80
CA SER A 81 11.08 -15.69 33.86
C SER A 81 12.56 -15.39 34.11
N ASP A 82 13.25 -14.78 33.15
CA ASP A 82 14.67 -14.43 33.24
C ASP A 82 14.92 -12.98 33.71
N ALA A 83 13.87 -12.18 33.84
CA ALA A 83 13.91 -10.84 34.42
C ALA A 83 12.81 -10.68 35.50
N PRO A 84 12.85 -11.49 36.59
CA PRO A 84 11.82 -11.47 37.62
C PRO A 84 11.72 -10.09 38.30
N GLY A 85 10.50 -9.63 38.52
CA GLY A 85 10.21 -8.32 39.13
C GLY A 85 10.39 -7.12 38.19
N ARG A 86 10.73 -7.33 36.91
CA ARG A 86 10.87 -6.27 35.92
C ARG A 86 10.03 -6.55 34.68
N LEU A 87 9.37 -5.50 34.18
CA LEU A 87 8.74 -5.53 32.86
C LEU A 87 9.78 -5.31 31.76
N VAL A 88 9.73 -6.16 30.74
CA VAL A 88 10.64 -6.10 29.59
C VAL A 88 9.89 -5.80 28.29
N PRO A 89 10.48 -5.04 27.37
CA PRO A 89 9.83 -4.67 26.11
C PRO A 89 9.72 -5.87 25.17
N GLY A 90 8.50 -6.37 24.98
CA GLY A 90 8.24 -7.55 24.16
C GLY A 90 8.65 -7.41 22.69
N CYS A 91 8.76 -6.18 22.16
CA CYS A 91 9.26 -5.95 20.81
C CYS A 91 10.78 -6.11 20.67
N GLN A 92 11.55 -5.93 21.75
CA GLN A 92 13.02 -5.95 21.74
C GLN A 92 13.60 -7.27 22.20
N VAL A 93 12.99 -7.91 23.21
CA VAL A 93 13.49 -9.16 23.77
C VAL A 93 13.21 -10.31 22.81
N ARG A 94 14.26 -11.08 22.50
CA ARG A 94 14.19 -12.31 21.71
C ARG A 94 13.84 -13.50 22.58
N VAL A 95 13.12 -14.45 22.01
CA VAL A 95 12.80 -15.71 22.66
C VAL A 95 14.03 -16.61 22.82
N LYS A 96 14.05 -17.38 23.91
CA LYS A 96 15.08 -18.38 24.20
C LYS A 96 14.43 -19.62 24.79
N GLU A 97 15.12 -20.76 24.68
CA GLU A 97 14.63 -22.04 25.17
C GLU A 97 14.18 -21.96 26.64
N GLY A 98 12.97 -22.46 26.92
CA GLY A 98 12.36 -22.48 28.25
C GLY A 98 11.84 -21.13 28.77
N LEU A 99 11.92 -20.04 27.99
CA LEU A 99 11.47 -18.72 28.43
C LEU A 99 9.97 -18.73 28.74
N LYS A 100 9.58 -18.27 29.93
CA LYS A 100 8.18 -18.06 30.30
C LYS A 100 7.84 -16.57 30.19
N ILE A 101 6.78 -16.26 29.48
CA ILE A 101 6.27 -14.93 29.19
C ILE A 101 4.90 -14.82 29.86
N VAL A 102 4.72 -13.79 30.69
CA VAL A 102 3.44 -13.52 31.35
C VAL A 102 2.90 -12.17 30.86
N THR A 103 1.74 -12.21 30.22
CA THR A 103 1.10 -11.04 29.57
C THR A 103 -0.09 -10.50 30.35
N THR A 104 -0.49 -11.22 31.40
CA THR A 104 -1.73 -10.99 32.15
C THR A 104 -1.52 -10.55 33.59
N SER A 105 -0.28 -10.39 34.06
CA SER A 105 0.00 -10.02 35.45
C SER A 105 -0.57 -8.62 35.78
N PRO A 106 -0.87 -8.35 37.07
CA PRO A 106 -1.33 -7.02 37.49
C PRO A 106 -0.37 -5.90 37.07
N ALA A 107 0.94 -6.13 37.13
CA ALA A 107 1.94 -5.14 36.72
C ALA A 107 1.91 -4.87 35.22
N VAL A 108 1.70 -5.90 34.38
CA VAL A 108 1.54 -5.73 32.93
C VAL A 108 0.28 -4.91 32.62
N LYS A 109 -0.84 -5.23 33.26
CA LYS A 109 -2.10 -4.49 33.07
C LYS A 109 -1.99 -3.04 33.54
N ASP A 110 -1.30 -2.81 34.66
CA ASP A 110 -1.06 -1.45 35.14
C ASP A 110 -0.17 -0.63 34.22
N ASN A 111 0.86 -1.27 33.64
CA ASN A 111 1.71 -0.64 32.64
C ASN A 111 0.93 -0.24 31.37
N GLN A 112 0.06 -1.13 30.88
CA GLN A 112 -0.78 -0.85 29.70
C GLN A 112 -1.68 0.37 29.96
N ARG A 113 -2.35 0.44 31.12
CA ARG A 113 -3.14 1.60 31.54
C ARG A 113 -2.30 2.88 31.61
N GLY A 114 -1.17 2.84 32.30
CA GLY A 114 -0.27 3.99 32.42
C GLY A 114 0.24 4.49 31.06
N CYS A 115 0.62 3.57 30.17
CA CYS A 115 1.00 3.92 28.80
C CYS A 115 -0.14 4.61 28.05
N MET A 116 -1.37 4.08 28.14
CA MET A 116 -2.54 4.69 27.49
C MET A 116 -2.81 6.09 28.01
N GLU A 117 -2.76 6.29 29.34
CA GLU A 117 -2.93 7.61 29.93
C GLU A 117 -1.86 8.61 29.44
N PHE A 118 -0.60 8.20 29.36
CA PHE A 118 0.47 9.05 28.81
C PHE A 118 0.30 9.33 27.31
N HIS A 119 -0.15 8.37 26.51
CA HIS A 119 -0.43 8.61 25.09
C HIS A 119 -1.61 9.55 24.88
N LEU A 120 -2.60 9.51 25.78
CA LEU A 120 -3.78 10.37 25.73
C LEU A 120 -3.59 11.73 26.40
N ILE A 121 -2.46 11.98 27.08
CA ILE A 121 -2.22 13.22 27.83
C ILE A 121 -2.39 14.47 26.98
N ASN A 122 -1.67 14.52 25.85
CA ASN A 122 -1.69 15.62 24.90
C ASN A 122 -2.47 15.28 23.61
N HIS A 123 -3.04 14.07 23.50
CA HIS A 123 -3.85 13.70 22.33
C HIS A 123 -5.19 14.46 22.36
N PRO A 124 -5.63 15.06 21.24
CA PRO A 124 -6.84 15.88 21.18
C PRO A 124 -8.10 15.00 21.19
N VAL A 125 -9.23 15.59 21.58
CA VAL A 125 -10.56 14.93 21.54
C VAL A 125 -11.17 15.07 20.15
N ASP A 126 -10.43 14.62 19.14
CA ASP A 126 -10.77 14.81 17.73
C ASP A 126 -11.53 13.60 17.14
N CYS A 127 -11.86 12.58 17.93
CA CYS A 127 -12.38 11.31 17.42
C CYS A 127 -13.65 11.46 16.53
N ALA A 128 -14.49 12.47 16.77
CA ALA A 128 -15.67 12.70 15.93
C ALA A 128 -15.31 13.17 14.49
N ILE A 129 -14.22 13.93 14.36
CA ILE A 129 -13.79 14.53 13.09
C ILE A 129 -12.62 13.78 12.45
N CYS A 130 -11.86 13.00 13.21
CA CYS A 130 -10.72 12.22 12.76
C CYS A 130 -11.14 11.15 11.76
N ASP A 131 -10.40 11.05 10.66
CA ASP A 131 -10.69 10.11 9.56
C ASP A 131 -10.34 8.67 9.93
N GLN A 132 -9.33 8.48 10.79
CA GLN A 132 -8.89 7.18 11.30
C GLN A 132 -9.88 6.55 12.28
N SER A 133 -10.90 7.28 12.75
CA SER A 133 -11.86 6.75 13.72
C SER A 133 -12.56 5.52 13.18
N GLY A 134 -12.63 4.47 14.00
CA GLY A 134 -13.10 3.14 13.60
C GLY A 134 -12.01 2.20 13.05
N GLU A 135 -10.83 2.72 12.71
CA GLU A 135 -9.62 1.94 12.38
C GLU A 135 -8.38 2.47 13.11
N CYS A 136 -8.58 3.07 14.29
CA CYS A 136 -7.54 3.70 15.09
C CYS A 136 -7.11 2.78 16.23
N LYS A 137 -5.85 2.32 16.20
CA LYS A 137 -5.33 1.46 17.28
C LYS A 137 -5.35 2.12 18.65
N LEU A 138 -5.19 3.45 18.71
CA LEU A 138 -5.24 4.17 19.99
C LEU A 138 -6.67 4.14 20.57
N GLN A 139 -7.69 4.20 19.71
CA GLN A 139 -9.08 4.06 20.13
C GLN A 139 -9.37 2.65 20.63
N ASP A 140 -8.97 1.63 19.84
CA ASP A 140 -9.18 0.22 20.20
C ASP A 140 -8.49 -0.11 21.53
N TYR A 141 -7.23 0.32 21.70
CA TYR A 141 -6.47 0.05 22.92
C TYR A 141 -6.95 0.83 24.13
N TYR A 142 -7.53 2.01 23.94
CA TYR A 142 -8.22 2.68 25.05
C TYR A 142 -9.40 1.85 25.53
N MET A 143 -10.24 1.34 24.62
CA MET A 143 -11.39 0.52 24.98
C MET A 143 -10.99 -0.82 25.61
N GLU A 144 -9.89 -1.42 25.14
CA GLU A 144 -9.46 -2.74 25.60
C GLU A 144 -8.63 -2.71 26.89
N TYR A 145 -7.74 -1.74 27.07
CA TYR A 145 -6.72 -1.77 28.14
C TYR A 145 -6.87 -0.69 29.22
N ASP A 146 -7.50 0.45 28.93
CA ASP A 146 -7.62 1.58 29.86
C ASP A 146 -9.06 1.72 30.37
N HIS A 147 -9.98 2.13 29.49
CA HIS A 147 -11.40 2.30 29.74
C HIS A 147 -11.72 3.02 31.07
N GLN A 148 -10.87 3.99 31.46
CA GLN A 148 -11.01 4.82 32.66
C GLN A 148 -11.28 6.29 32.31
N PRO A 149 -11.97 7.04 33.20
CA PRO A 149 -12.08 8.48 33.07
C PRO A 149 -10.71 9.17 33.11
N SER A 150 -10.52 10.20 32.26
CA SER A 150 -9.32 11.02 32.26
C SER A 150 -9.10 11.71 33.61
N ARG A 151 -7.88 11.63 34.13
CA ARG A 151 -7.44 12.37 35.32
C ARG A 151 -6.80 13.72 34.98
N ILE A 152 -6.62 14.01 33.70
CA ILE A 152 -5.94 15.19 33.19
C ILE A 152 -6.86 16.39 33.33
N ARG A 153 -6.44 17.36 34.15
CA ARG A 153 -7.15 18.63 34.41
C ARG A 153 -6.40 19.86 33.90
N VAL A 154 -5.41 19.65 33.05
CA VAL A 154 -4.57 20.72 32.47
C VAL A 154 -4.86 20.87 30.99
N HIS A 155 -4.51 22.05 30.45
CA HIS A 155 -4.57 22.28 29.02
C HIS A 155 -3.62 21.34 28.28
N LYS A 156 -4.12 20.72 27.22
CA LYS A 156 -3.33 19.90 26.30
C LYS A 156 -2.39 20.81 25.50
N LEU A 157 -1.23 20.29 25.13
CA LEU A 157 -0.31 20.99 24.24
C LEU A 157 -0.91 21.10 22.84
N ASN A 158 -1.06 22.32 22.34
CA ASN A 158 -1.46 22.57 20.96
C ASN A 158 -0.28 22.34 20.02
N LYS A 159 -0.53 21.71 18.87
CA LYS A 159 0.43 21.47 17.80
C LYS A 159 -0.19 21.84 16.45
N PRO A 160 0.61 22.02 15.39
CA PRO A 160 0.09 22.32 14.06
C PRO A 160 -0.95 21.29 13.58
N LYS A 161 -1.96 21.75 12.83
CA LYS A 161 -3.04 20.93 12.26
C LYS A 161 -3.11 21.13 10.78
N ARG A 162 -3.51 20.09 10.04
CA ARG A 162 -3.72 20.14 8.59
C ARG A 162 -2.48 20.61 7.82
N GLU A 163 -1.29 20.22 8.28
CA GLU A 163 -0.05 20.52 7.58
C GLU A 163 0.03 19.66 6.32
N ILE A 164 0.18 20.29 5.16
CA ILE A 164 0.31 19.57 3.89
C ILE A 164 1.77 19.14 3.76
N PHE A 165 2.06 17.88 4.08
CA PHE A 165 3.41 17.33 3.96
C PHE A 165 3.79 17.08 2.50
N GLY A 166 2.83 16.71 1.65
CA GLY A 166 3.09 16.49 0.24
C GLY A 166 1.83 16.22 -0.56
N PRO A 167 1.94 15.72 -1.80
CA PRO A 167 0.81 15.48 -2.68
C PRO A 167 -0.23 14.52 -2.09
N GLN A 168 0.23 13.46 -1.41
CA GLN A 168 -0.64 12.38 -0.89
C GLN A 168 -0.98 12.50 0.59
N VAL A 169 -0.17 13.21 1.39
CA VAL A 169 -0.23 13.11 2.85
C VAL A 169 -0.50 14.48 3.50
N VAL A 170 -1.45 14.51 4.42
CA VAL A 170 -1.70 15.61 5.35
C VAL A 170 -1.41 15.16 6.77
N TYR A 171 -0.82 16.05 7.56
CA TYR A 171 -0.36 15.79 8.92
C TYR A 171 -1.12 16.64 9.94
N ASP A 172 -1.78 15.97 10.88
CA ASP A 172 -2.43 16.55 12.06
C ASP A 172 -1.56 16.24 13.29
N ALA A 173 -0.62 17.14 13.62
CA ALA A 173 0.47 16.87 14.56
C ALA A 173 0.02 16.59 15.99
N GLU A 174 -1.09 17.17 16.44
CA GLU A 174 -1.68 16.93 17.76
C GLU A 174 -2.09 15.47 17.97
N ARG A 175 -2.46 14.77 16.89
CA ARG A 175 -2.88 13.37 16.96
C ARG A 175 -1.69 12.41 17.00
N CYS A 176 -0.47 12.88 16.72
CA CYS A 176 0.70 12.03 16.63
C CYS A 176 1.23 11.62 18.01
N ILE A 177 1.40 10.32 18.22
CA ILE A 177 1.91 9.72 19.47
C ILE A 177 3.43 9.43 19.44
N MET A 178 4.16 10.04 18.50
CA MET A 178 5.62 9.88 18.34
C MET A 178 6.10 8.42 18.30
N CYS A 179 5.39 7.57 17.54
CA CYS A 179 5.77 6.16 17.36
C CYS A 179 6.86 5.92 16.30
N THR A 180 7.27 6.98 15.59
CA THR A 180 8.30 7.05 14.53
C THR A 180 8.24 5.95 13.46
N ARG A 181 7.07 5.31 13.24
CA ARG A 181 6.89 4.34 12.15
C ARG A 181 7.09 5.00 10.78
N CYS A 182 6.53 6.19 10.59
CA CYS A 182 6.66 6.95 9.34
C CYS A 182 8.12 7.31 9.03
N VAL A 183 8.86 7.85 10.01
CA VAL A 183 10.28 8.20 9.87
C VAL A 183 11.11 6.97 9.47
N ARG A 184 10.97 5.86 10.21
CA ARG A 184 11.67 4.60 9.92
C ARG A 184 11.28 4.00 8.57
N PHE A 185 10.01 4.09 8.18
CA PHE A 185 9.59 3.62 6.86
C PHE A 185 10.27 4.39 5.73
N MET A 186 10.29 5.72 5.84
CA MET A 186 10.92 6.57 4.83
C MET A 186 12.43 6.32 4.73
N ASP A 187 13.11 6.11 5.86
CA ASP A 187 14.54 5.81 5.91
C ASP A 187 14.88 4.39 5.44
N GLU A 188 14.19 3.37 5.95
CA GLU A 188 14.59 1.96 5.81
C GLU A 188 13.99 1.27 4.58
N ILE A 189 12.74 1.62 4.23
CA ILE A 189 11.97 0.91 3.19
C ILE A 189 11.91 1.74 1.92
N ALA A 190 11.44 2.98 2.00
CA ALA A 190 11.43 3.88 0.85
C ALA A 190 12.85 4.33 0.47
N LYS A 191 13.81 4.30 1.41
CA LYS A 191 15.19 4.79 1.24
C LYS A 191 15.26 6.26 0.80
N GLU A 192 14.28 7.03 1.24
CA GLU A 192 14.10 8.45 0.96
C GLU A 192 13.73 9.13 2.29
N PRO A 193 14.71 9.47 3.15
CA PRO A 193 14.46 9.94 4.52
C PRO A 193 13.91 11.38 4.56
N GLN A 194 12.71 11.58 4.03
CA GLN A 194 12.02 12.88 3.92
C GLN A 194 11.31 13.31 5.21
N LEU A 195 11.25 12.44 6.22
CA LEU A 195 10.62 12.71 7.52
C LEU A 195 11.65 12.58 8.64
N ALA A 196 11.63 13.52 9.58
CA ALA A 196 12.47 13.50 10.77
C ALA A 196 11.67 13.87 12.03
N VAL A 197 12.22 13.54 13.20
CA VAL A 197 11.77 14.09 14.47
C VAL A 197 12.54 15.38 14.73
N VAL A 198 11.82 16.49 14.91
CA VAL A 198 12.37 17.78 15.31
C VAL A 198 11.92 18.13 16.73
N ASP A 199 12.58 19.12 17.32
CA ASP A 199 12.43 19.52 18.73
C ASP A 199 12.75 18.37 19.72
N ARG A 200 12.32 18.52 20.98
CA ARG A 200 12.61 17.55 22.05
C ARG A 200 11.50 17.48 23.09
N GLY A 201 11.39 16.34 23.76
CA GLY A 201 10.42 16.12 24.83
C GLY A 201 8.98 16.19 24.34
N THR A 202 8.09 16.82 25.11
CA THR A 202 6.67 16.97 24.76
C THR A 202 6.44 17.80 23.48
N HIS A 203 7.39 18.68 23.16
CA HIS A 203 7.36 19.52 21.97
C HIS A 203 7.83 18.81 20.69
N SER A 204 8.25 17.54 20.77
CA SER A 204 8.70 16.80 19.58
C SER A 204 7.61 16.75 18.50
N LEU A 205 8.03 16.91 17.25
CA LEU A 205 7.16 16.90 16.06
C LEU A 205 7.79 16.04 14.97
N ILE A 206 6.94 15.40 14.16
CA ILE A 206 7.39 14.91 12.84
C ILE A 206 7.36 16.11 11.91
N ALA A 207 8.40 16.29 11.11
CA ALA A 207 8.51 17.34 10.12
C ALA A 207 9.20 16.83 8.84
N THR A 208 8.91 17.49 7.73
CA THR A 208 9.72 17.41 6.51
C THR A 208 10.85 18.43 6.56
N PHE A 209 11.88 18.27 5.71
CA PHE A 209 12.91 19.29 5.58
C PHE A 209 12.33 20.55 4.89
N PRO A 210 12.66 21.77 5.33
CA PRO A 210 12.14 22.99 4.70
C PRO A 210 12.38 23.02 3.18
N GLY A 211 11.30 23.22 2.42
CA GLY A 211 11.34 23.23 0.94
C GLY A 211 11.39 21.85 0.27
N GLN A 212 11.40 20.76 1.04
CA GLN A 212 11.34 19.38 0.53
C GLN A 212 10.05 18.71 1.04
N PRO A 213 9.00 18.62 0.20
CA PRO A 213 7.79 17.93 0.59
C PRO A 213 8.01 16.41 0.69
N LEU A 214 7.08 15.71 1.34
CA LEU A 214 6.95 14.27 1.31
C LEU A 214 6.31 13.86 -0.04
N ASP A 215 7.13 13.78 -1.08
CA ASP A 215 6.73 13.50 -2.47
C ASP A 215 7.27 12.16 -3.01
N SER A 216 7.84 11.33 -2.14
CA SER A 216 8.20 9.95 -2.46
C SER A 216 7.06 9.17 -3.11
N GLN A 217 7.41 8.26 -4.03
CA GLN A 217 6.46 7.33 -4.67
C GLN A 217 5.88 6.28 -3.69
N TYR A 218 6.29 6.30 -2.44
CA TYR A 218 5.83 5.39 -1.39
C TYR A 218 5.26 6.12 -0.16
N SER A 219 5.05 7.43 -0.24
CA SER A 219 4.63 8.26 0.89
C SER A 219 3.29 7.82 1.50
N GLY A 220 2.37 7.28 0.70
CA GLY A 220 1.07 6.78 1.15
C GLY A 220 1.16 5.62 2.14
N ASN A 221 2.24 4.84 2.14
CA ASN A 221 2.44 3.78 3.13
C ASN A 221 2.63 4.35 4.55
N THR A 222 3.07 5.61 4.68
CA THR A 222 3.19 6.27 5.99
C THR A 222 1.82 6.49 6.65
N VAL A 223 0.76 6.61 5.85
CA VAL A 223 -0.63 6.66 6.31
C VAL A 223 -1.05 5.28 6.84
N ASP A 224 -0.83 4.22 6.06
CA ASP A 224 -1.24 2.86 6.42
C ASP A 224 -0.61 2.36 7.72
N ILE A 225 0.67 2.67 7.95
CA ILE A 225 1.37 2.23 9.16
C ILE A 225 1.14 3.12 10.36
N CYS A 226 0.56 4.31 10.18
CA CYS A 226 0.30 5.23 11.28
C CYS A 226 -0.79 4.62 12.18
N PRO A 227 -0.52 4.33 13.46
CA PRO A 227 -1.50 3.70 14.34
C PRO A 227 -2.62 4.64 14.79
N VAL A 228 -2.55 5.92 14.40
CA VAL A 228 -3.40 7.03 14.80
C VAL A 228 -3.66 7.92 13.59
N GLY A 229 -4.70 8.75 13.63
CA GLY A 229 -5.06 9.64 12.52
C GLY A 229 -4.20 10.90 12.40
N ALA A 230 -2.89 10.77 12.59
CA ALA A 230 -1.94 11.87 12.48
C ALA A 230 -1.46 12.07 11.03
N LEU A 231 -1.15 11.00 10.31
CA LEU A 231 -0.87 11.05 8.87
C LEU A 231 -2.08 10.47 8.16
N LEU A 232 -2.72 11.26 7.30
CA LEU A 232 -3.93 10.89 6.59
C LEU A 232 -3.72 11.06 5.08
N ASN A 233 -4.37 10.21 4.31
CA ASN A 233 -4.36 10.30 2.85
C ASN A 233 -5.25 11.48 2.41
N ARG A 234 -4.68 12.41 1.64
CA ARG A 234 -5.36 13.64 1.20
C ARG A 234 -6.56 13.38 0.30
N ASP A 235 -6.48 12.32 -0.49
CA ASP A 235 -7.49 11.96 -1.46
C ASP A 235 -8.70 11.34 -0.74
N PHE A 236 -8.52 10.36 0.14
CA PHE A 236 -9.63 9.73 0.91
C PHE A 236 -10.22 10.59 2.04
N ARG A 237 -9.45 11.53 2.60
CA ARG A 237 -9.80 12.25 3.82
C ARG A 237 -11.20 12.87 3.76
N PHE A 238 -12.04 12.48 4.71
CA PHE A 238 -13.42 12.96 4.88
C PHE A 238 -14.41 12.55 3.78
N GLN A 239 -14.04 11.63 2.89
CA GLN A 239 -14.97 11.10 1.89
C GLN A 239 -15.93 10.05 2.46
N SER A 240 -15.48 9.24 3.42
CA SER A 240 -16.28 8.19 4.05
C SER A 240 -15.77 7.85 5.46
N ARG A 241 -16.49 6.97 6.16
CA ARG A 241 -16.01 6.33 7.39
C ARG A 241 -15.83 4.84 7.13
N VAL A 242 -14.87 4.25 7.83
CA VAL A 242 -14.45 2.86 7.58
C VAL A 242 -15.52 1.81 7.86
N TRP A 243 -16.51 2.09 8.71
CA TRP A 243 -17.65 1.21 8.94
C TRP A 243 -18.74 1.30 7.85
N PHE A 244 -18.64 2.23 6.90
CA PHE A 244 -19.57 2.33 5.76
C PHE A 244 -19.02 1.73 4.46
N VAL A 245 -17.74 1.32 4.44
CA VAL A 245 -17.09 0.76 3.25
C VAL A 245 -16.87 -0.73 3.42
N ASN A 246 -17.07 -1.47 2.33
CA ASN A 246 -16.74 -2.88 2.22
C ASN A 246 -15.29 -3.02 1.76
N LYS A 247 -14.53 -3.97 2.35
CA LYS A 247 -13.16 -4.27 1.94
C LYS A 247 -13.15 -5.50 1.04
N SER A 248 -12.90 -5.32 -0.26
CA SER A 248 -12.84 -6.42 -1.23
C SER A 248 -11.40 -6.73 -1.62
N PRO A 249 -10.91 -7.97 -1.46
CA PRO A 249 -9.56 -8.34 -1.91
C PRO A 249 -9.50 -8.33 -3.45
N THR A 250 -8.49 -7.64 -4.01
CA THR A 250 -8.27 -7.55 -5.45
C THR A 250 -6.77 -7.36 -5.76
N VAL A 251 -6.44 -7.01 -6.99
CA VAL A 251 -5.08 -6.78 -7.52
C VAL A 251 -5.00 -5.40 -8.15
N CYS A 252 -3.89 -4.70 -7.94
CA CYS A 252 -3.63 -3.39 -8.54
C CYS A 252 -3.44 -3.50 -10.06
N THR A 253 -4.09 -2.61 -10.82
CA THR A 253 -4.04 -2.56 -12.28
C THR A 253 -3.00 -1.56 -12.83
N GLY A 254 -2.13 -1.03 -11.97
CA GLY A 254 -1.22 0.06 -12.32
C GLY A 254 0.03 -0.38 -13.11
N CYS A 255 0.57 -1.56 -12.83
CA CYS A 255 1.74 -2.09 -13.53
C CYS A 255 1.82 -3.62 -13.40
N SER A 256 2.77 -4.21 -14.12
CA SER A 256 3.04 -5.65 -14.15
C SER A 256 3.47 -6.28 -12.82
N ASN A 257 3.68 -5.49 -11.75
CA ASN A 257 3.98 -6.05 -10.43
C ASN A 257 2.79 -6.80 -9.82
N GLY A 258 1.55 -6.42 -10.17
CA GLY A 258 0.35 -7.10 -9.66
C GLY A 258 0.21 -7.06 -8.14
N CYS A 259 0.47 -5.91 -7.50
CA CYS A 259 0.37 -5.77 -6.04
C CYS A 259 -1.01 -6.21 -5.52
N ASN A 260 -1.03 -7.03 -4.45
CA ASN A 260 -2.27 -7.40 -3.79
C ASN A 260 -2.81 -6.22 -2.99
N VAL A 261 -4.10 -5.92 -3.16
CA VAL A 261 -4.76 -4.78 -2.50
C VAL A 261 -6.14 -5.15 -1.95
N TYR A 262 -6.64 -4.30 -1.07
CA TYR A 262 -8.06 -4.18 -0.77
C TYR A 262 -8.61 -2.96 -1.48
N ALA A 263 -9.71 -3.12 -2.21
CA ALA A 263 -10.54 -2.02 -2.66
C ALA A 263 -11.60 -1.74 -1.60
N GLU A 264 -11.57 -0.55 -1.02
CA GLU A 264 -12.62 -0.10 -0.11
C GLU A 264 -13.70 0.62 -0.90
N SER A 265 -14.90 0.05 -0.96
CA SER A 265 -16.00 0.56 -1.76
C SER A 265 -17.30 0.67 -0.97
N ARG A 266 -18.18 1.58 -1.38
CA ARG A 266 -19.55 1.66 -0.86
C ARG A 266 -20.50 1.78 -2.05
N GLY A 267 -21.36 0.79 -2.21
CA GLY A 267 -22.14 0.63 -3.44
C GLY A 267 -21.20 0.40 -4.63
N GLU A 268 -21.37 1.20 -5.67
CA GLU A 268 -20.62 1.09 -6.93
C GLU A 268 -19.34 1.95 -6.96
N VAL A 269 -19.09 2.73 -5.91
CA VAL A 269 -17.97 3.68 -5.84
C VAL A 269 -16.83 3.11 -5.00
N ILE A 270 -15.62 3.08 -5.57
CA ILE A 270 -14.39 2.77 -4.84
C ILE A 270 -13.87 4.07 -4.22
N TYR A 271 -13.51 4.05 -2.94
CA TYR A 271 -13.04 5.23 -2.22
C TYR A 271 -11.54 5.28 -2.00
N ARG A 272 -10.88 4.12 -1.86
CA ARG A 272 -9.41 4.01 -1.78
C ARG A 272 -8.95 2.59 -2.03
N LEU A 273 -7.66 2.45 -2.38
CA LEU A 273 -6.95 1.18 -2.38
C LEU A 273 -5.96 1.13 -1.23
N LEU A 274 -5.96 0.02 -0.49
CA LEU A 274 -5.01 -0.27 0.60
C LEU A 274 -4.18 -1.50 0.27
N PRO A 275 -2.90 -1.58 0.68
CA PRO A 275 -2.11 -2.77 0.48
C PRO A 275 -2.70 -3.97 1.22
N ARG A 276 -2.73 -5.12 0.55
CA ARG A 276 -3.06 -6.42 1.15
C ARG A 276 -1.79 -7.26 1.24
N ARG A 277 -1.62 -7.92 2.39
CA ARG A 277 -0.40 -8.67 2.65
C ARG A 277 -0.18 -9.80 1.65
N ASN A 278 0.98 -9.80 0.99
CA ASN A 278 1.49 -10.91 0.17
C ASN A 278 3.01 -10.91 0.20
N GLU A 279 3.61 -11.86 0.92
CA GLU A 279 5.05 -11.95 1.14
C GLU A 279 5.86 -12.13 -0.15
N GLU A 280 5.26 -12.69 -1.19
CA GLU A 280 5.92 -12.99 -2.48
C GLU A 280 5.88 -11.83 -3.47
N VAL A 281 4.99 -10.85 -3.27
CA VAL A 281 4.76 -9.76 -4.24
C VAL A 281 5.07 -8.39 -3.62
N ASN A 282 4.15 -7.87 -2.82
CA ASN A 282 4.22 -6.50 -2.30
C ASN A 282 4.39 -6.40 -0.79
N GLN A 283 4.57 -7.55 -0.12
CA GLN A 283 4.72 -7.68 1.33
C GLN A 283 3.54 -7.08 2.07
N VAL A 284 3.59 -5.82 2.50
CA VAL A 284 2.49 -5.05 3.10
C VAL A 284 2.41 -3.64 2.53
N TRP A 285 3.05 -3.41 1.38
CA TRP A 285 3.34 -2.10 0.82
C TRP A 285 2.66 -1.89 -0.53
N MET A 286 2.59 -0.63 -0.96
CA MET A 286 2.05 -0.24 -2.26
C MET A 286 2.63 1.12 -2.69
N CYS A 287 2.95 1.29 -3.98
CA CYS A 287 3.34 2.60 -4.51
C CYS A 287 2.15 3.55 -4.64
N ASP A 288 2.42 4.85 -4.62
CA ASP A 288 1.40 5.90 -4.61
C ASP A 288 0.67 6.00 -5.96
N GLU A 289 1.35 5.76 -7.08
CA GLU A 289 0.71 5.64 -8.40
C GLU A 289 -0.37 4.55 -8.40
N GLY A 290 -0.05 3.39 -7.80
CA GLY A 290 -0.97 2.27 -7.68
C GLY A 290 -2.19 2.58 -6.81
N ARG A 291 -2.06 3.45 -5.79
CA ARG A 291 -3.17 3.82 -4.90
C ARG A 291 -4.26 4.61 -5.61
N LEU A 292 -3.91 5.31 -6.68
CA LEU A 292 -4.80 6.18 -7.44
C LEU A 292 -5.41 5.49 -8.67
N THR A 293 -5.08 4.23 -8.95
CA THR A 293 -5.58 3.55 -10.17
C THR A 293 -7.09 3.36 -10.17
N TYR A 294 -7.75 3.42 -9.00
CA TYR A 294 -9.19 3.27 -8.90
C TYR A 294 -9.97 4.49 -9.42
N HIS A 295 -9.37 5.67 -9.55
CA HIS A 295 -10.07 6.85 -10.09
C HIS A 295 -10.63 6.57 -11.48
N ALA A 296 -9.88 5.86 -12.33
CA ALA A 296 -10.34 5.46 -13.65
C ALA A 296 -11.56 4.52 -13.61
N SER A 297 -11.80 3.82 -12.52
CA SER A 297 -13.01 3.02 -12.32
C SER A 297 -14.23 3.86 -11.95
N ASN A 298 -14.04 5.05 -11.40
CA ASN A 298 -15.14 5.93 -10.99
C ASN A 298 -15.40 7.06 -12.01
N GLU A 299 -14.38 7.48 -12.75
CA GLU A 299 -14.39 8.70 -13.54
C GLU A 299 -14.32 8.39 -15.04
N LYS A 300 -15.03 9.20 -15.86
CA LYS A 300 -14.97 9.17 -17.33
C LYS A 300 -15.25 7.80 -17.95
N ARG A 301 -16.08 6.98 -17.28
CA ARG A 301 -16.47 5.64 -17.73
C ARG A 301 -17.36 5.68 -18.98
N VAL A 302 -17.28 4.63 -19.79
CA VAL A 302 -18.23 4.39 -20.88
C VAL A 302 -19.48 3.70 -20.33
N GLU A 303 -20.53 4.47 -20.09
CA GLU A 303 -21.79 3.99 -19.48
C GLU A 303 -22.78 3.39 -20.49
N TRP A 304 -22.69 3.79 -21.76
CA TRP A 304 -23.63 3.38 -22.81
C TRP A 304 -22.88 2.92 -24.05
N ALA A 305 -23.42 1.91 -24.73
CA ALA A 305 -22.94 1.53 -26.05
C ALA A 305 -23.19 2.67 -27.05
N ARG A 306 -22.28 2.83 -28.02
CA ARG A 306 -22.33 3.91 -29.01
C ARG A 306 -22.16 3.36 -30.42
N THR A 307 -22.80 4.02 -31.39
CA THR A 307 -22.62 3.75 -32.82
C THR A 307 -22.48 5.06 -33.58
N GLY A 308 -21.86 5.04 -34.77
CA GLY A 308 -21.60 6.24 -35.56
C GLY A 308 -20.13 6.66 -35.54
N ARG A 309 -19.81 7.76 -36.24
CA ARG A 309 -18.46 8.29 -36.40
C ARG A 309 -18.44 9.79 -36.11
N GLY A 310 -17.52 10.24 -35.25
CA GLY A 310 -17.38 11.66 -34.91
C GLY A 310 -18.70 12.24 -34.42
N ASP A 311 -19.15 13.32 -35.06
CA ASP A 311 -20.36 14.05 -34.67
C ASP A 311 -21.66 13.25 -34.90
N THR A 312 -21.62 12.14 -35.65
CA THR A 312 -22.78 11.25 -35.84
C THR A 312 -22.91 10.18 -34.76
N THR A 313 -22.07 10.22 -33.72
CA THR A 313 -22.08 9.23 -32.65
C THR A 313 -23.34 9.35 -31.81
N ALA A 314 -24.09 8.26 -31.68
CA ALA A 314 -25.29 8.17 -30.86
C ALA A 314 -25.18 7.03 -29.84
N SER A 315 -25.67 7.28 -28.62
CA SER A 315 -25.86 6.24 -27.61
C SER A 315 -27.02 5.33 -28.00
N VAL A 316 -26.80 4.02 -27.93
CA VAL A 316 -27.79 3.01 -28.31
C VAL A 316 -27.83 1.87 -27.30
N GLY A 317 -28.87 1.05 -27.36
CA GLY A 317 -28.94 -0.18 -26.57
C GLY A 317 -27.81 -1.17 -26.96
N PRO A 318 -27.25 -1.94 -26.01
CA PRO A 318 -26.15 -2.87 -26.28
C PRO A 318 -26.44 -3.83 -27.44
N ARG A 319 -27.68 -4.30 -27.55
CA ARG A 319 -28.08 -5.22 -28.64
C ARG A 319 -27.98 -4.57 -30.02
N ILE A 320 -28.43 -3.32 -30.14
CA ILE A 320 -28.35 -2.55 -31.40
C ILE A 320 -26.89 -2.34 -31.81
N ALA A 321 -26.02 -2.00 -30.85
CA ALA A 321 -24.60 -1.86 -31.11
C ALA A 321 -23.97 -3.16 -31.61
N VAL A 322 -24.31 -4.30 -31.00
CA VAL A 322 -23.83 -5.62 -31.42
C VAL A 322 -24.36 -5.99 -32.80
N ASP A 323 -25.66 -5.83 -33.07
CA ASP A 323 -26.26 -6.15 -34.37
C ASP A 323 -25.63 -5.27 -35.48
N ARG A 324 -25.38 -3.99 -35.19
CA ARG A 324 -24.66 -3.09 -36.10
C ARG A 324 -23.21 -3.52 -36.32
N ALA A 325 -22.51 -3.95 -35.27
CA ALA A 325 -21.15 -4.49 -35.41
C ALA A 325 -21.14 -5.74 -36.31
N VAL A 326 -22.09 -6.65 -36.13
CA VAL A 326 -22.23 -7.85 -36.97
C VAL A 326 -22.52 -7.48 -38.42
N GLU A 327 -23.43 -6.55 -38.68
CA GLU A 327 -23.76 -6.06 -40.02
C GLU A 327 -22.52 -5.51 -40.75
N LEU A 328 -21.67 -4.76 -40.04
CA LEU A 328 -20.46 -4.17 -40.58
C LEU A 328 -19.31 -5.18 -40.77
N LEU A 329 -19.20 -6.17 -39.90
CA LEU A 329 -18.11 -7.16 -39.94
C LEU A 329 -18.39 -8.34 -40.89
N LYS A 330 -19.64 -8.77 -41.02
CA LYS A 330 -20.01 -9.95 -41.81
C LYS A 330 -19.57 -9.89 -43.28
N PRO A 331 -19.63 -8.74 -43.99
CA PRO A 331 -19.13 -8.64 -45.36
C PRO A 331 -17.61 -8.79 -45.50
N LEU A 332 -16.85 -8.57 -44.42
CA LEU A 332 -15.39 -8.63 -44.40
C LEU A 332 -14.85 -9.96 -43.86
N ALA A 333 -15.71 -10.76 -43.23
CA ALA A 333 -15.35 -12.01 -42.59
C ALA A 333 -14.79 -13.02 -43.61
N GLY A 334 -13.67 -13.66 -43.29
CA GLY A 334 -12.98 -14.61 -44.17
C GLY A 334 -12.30 -14.00 -45.42
N GLN A 335 -12.41 -12.69 -45.65
CA GLN A 335 -11.77 -11.99 -46.77
C GLN A 335 -10.40 -11.39 -46.40
N GLY A 336 -9.91 -11.64 -45.18
CA GLY A 336 -8.61 -11.17 -44.69
C GLY A 336 -8.57 -9.68 -44.31
N GLY A 337 -9.71 -8.99 -44.25
CA GLY A 337 -9.80 -7.55 -43.94
C GLY A 337 -9.98 -7.19 -42.46
N ILE A 338 -10.19 -8.17 -41.58
CA ILE A 338 -10.48 -7.97 -40.15
C ILE A 338 -9.21 -8.20 -39.32
N GLY A 339 -8.91 -7.29 -38.41
CA GLY A 339 -7.94 -7.47 -37.34
C GLY A 339 -8.59 -7.52 -35.95
N ILE A 340 -7.91 -8.19 -35.02
CA ILE A 340 -8.27 -8.17 -33.59
C ILE A 340 -7.21 -7.39 -32.81
N ALA A 341 -7.60 -6.46 -31.95
CA ALA A 341 -6.71 -5.85 -30.98
C ALA A 341 -7.07 -6.31 -29.56
N VAL A 342 -6.07 -6.62 -28.75
CA VAL A 342 -6.23 -6.95 -27.32
C VAL A 342 -5.34 -6.03 -26.51
N SER A 343 -5.87 -5.47 -25.42
CA SER A 343 -5.10 -4.63 -24.50
C SER A 343 -4.28 -5.48 -23.52
N ALA A 344 -3.08 -5.03 -23.18
CA ALA A 344 -2.28 -5.57 -22.08
C ALA A 344 -2.91 -5.31 -20.68
N GLN A 345 -4.00 -4.55 -20.62
CA GLN A 345 -4.83 -4.38 -19.42
C GLN A 345 -5.94 -5.43 -19.31
N CYS A 346 -6.19 -6.22 -20.37
CA CYS A 346 -7.24 -7.22 -20.37
C CYS A 346 -6.95 -8.37 -19.40
N THR A 347 -8.00 -9.04 -18.97
CA THR A 347 -7.85 -10.34 -18.30
C THR A 347 -7.48 -11.43 -19.32
N ASN A 348 -7.02 -12.58 -18.83
CA ASN A 348 -6.71 -13.72 -19.69
C ASN A 348 -7.96 -14.25 -20.42
N GLU A 349 -9.12 -14.19 -19.77
CA GLU A 349 -10.41 -14.58 -20.31
C GLU A 349 -10.87 -13.64 -21.44
N GLU A 350 -10.75 -12.33 -21.24
CA GLU A 350 -11.04 -11.33 -22.28
C GLU A 350 -10.16 -11.55 -23.52
N ALA A 351 -8.86 -11.83 -23.32
CA ALA A 351 -7.91 -12.12 -24.38
C ALA A 351 -8.27 -13.40 -25.14
N ALA A 352 -8.55 -14.49 -24.42
CA ALA A 352 -8.95 -15.76 -25.00
C ALA A 352 -10.24 -15.62 -25.82
N ALA A 353 -11.23 -14.89 -25.30
CA ALA A 353 -12.48 -14.60 -26.02
C ALA A 353 -12.23 -13.80 -27.30
N ALA A 354 -11.35 -12.80 -27.26
CA ALA A 354 -10.98 -12.01 -28.44
C ALA A 354 -10.28 -12.85 -29.51
N PHE A 355 -9.37 -13.75 -29.13
CA PHE A 355 -8.69 -14.65 -30.07
C PHE A 355 -9.64 -15.69 -30.67
N GLN A 356 -10.54 -16.25 -29.86
CA GLN A 356 -11.57 -17.16 -30.35
C GLN A 356 -12.52 -16.47 -31.34
N LEU A 357 -12.95 -15.24 -31.05
CA LEU A 357 -13.74 -14.43 -31.98
C LEU A 357 -12.96 -14.17 -33.27
N GLY A 358 -11.67 -13.82 -33.16
CA GLY A 358 -10.78 -13.64 -34.31
C GLY A 358 -10.75 -14.84 -35.25
N ALA A 359 -10.63 -16.06 -34.68
CA ALA A 359 -10.66 -17.29 -35.45
C ALA A 359 -12.01 -17.48 -36.17
N GLN A 360 -13.13 -17.18 -35.52
CA GLN A 360 -14.47 -17.32 -36.11
C GLN A 360 -14.75 -16.33 -37.24
N VAL A 361 -14.24 -15.09 -37.14
CA VAL A 361 -14.44 -14.06 -38.18
C VAL A 361 -13.38 -14.10 -39.28
N GLY A 362 -12.40 -15.02 -39.18
CA GLY A 362 -11.29 -15.12 -40.13
C GLY A 362 -10.38 -13.90 -40.10
N ALA A 363 -10.04 -13.43 -38.90
CA ALA A 363 -9.12 -12.30 -38.71
C ALA A 363 -7.73 -12.62 -39.28
N SER A 364 -7.14 -11.66 -39.99
CA SER A 364 -5.84 -11.83 -40.66
C SER A 364 -4.67 -11.36 -39.80
N ARG A 365 -4.91 -10.46 -38.84
CA ARG A 365 -3.89 -9.84 -38.00
C ARG A 365 -4.39 -9.65 -36.58
N TYR A 366 -3.47 -9.77 -35.63
CA TYR A 366 -3.74 -9.58 -34.22
C TYR A 366 -2.77 -8.54 -33.66
N PHE A 367 -3.26 -7.62 -32.85
CA PHE A 367 -2.52 -6.47 -32.35
C PHE A 367 -2.55 -6.41 -30.83
N LEU A 368 -1.43 -6.03 -30.22
CA LEU A 368 -1.32 -5.75 -28.80
C LEU A 368 -1.36 -4.24 -28.56
N GLY A 369 -2.41 -3.78 -27.88
CA GLY A 369 -2.49 -2.44 -27.30
C GLY A 369 -1.82 -2.43 -25.92
N SER A 370 -1.00 -1.44 -25.61
CA SER A 370 -0.33 -1.34 -24.31
C SER A 370 -0.12 0.10 -23.92
N ARG A 371 -0.26 0.41 -22.63
CA ARG A 371 0.21 1.68 -22.07
C ARG A 371 1.72 1.80 -22.29
N PRO A 372 2.24 3.01 -22.51
CA PRO A 372 3.67 3.22 -22.65
C PRO A 372 4.40 2.74 -21.39
N GLN A 373 5.67 2.39 -21.56
CA GLN A 373 6.55 2.14 -20.42
C GLN A 373 6.63 3.40 -19.56
N GLY A 374 6.64 3.23 -18.25
CA GLY A 374 6.78 4.32 -17.29
C GLY A 374 7.96 4.11 -16.36
N ASN A 375 7.98 4.88 -15.27
CA ASN A 375 9.05 4.79 -14.27
C ASN A 375 9.00 3.46 -13.52
N SER A 376 10.18 2.99 -13.11
CA SER A 376 10.38 1.75 -12.34
C SER A 376 11.40 1.95 -11.23
N ASP A 377 11.43 1.01 -10.30
CA ASP A 377 12.43 0.94 -9.24
C ASP A 377 12.77 -0.53 -8.91
N ASP A 378 13.73 -0.69 -8.01
CA ASP A 378 14.17 -2.00 -7.50
C ASP A 378 13.23 -2.55 -6.40
N PHE A 379 12.08 -1.92 -6.17
CA PHE A 379 11.15 -2.30 -5.11
C PHE A 379 9.83 -2.83 -5.69
N LEU A 380 8.80 -1.99 -5.88
CA LEU A 380 7.48 -2.42 -6.35
C LEU A 380 7.10 -1.88 -7.73
N MET A 381 7.69 -0.78 -8.18
CA MET A 381 7.32 -0.17 -9.44
C MET A 381 7.99 -0.87 -10.61
N ARG A 382 7.19 -1.21 -11.62
CA ARG A 382 7.68 -1.82 -12.87
C ARG A 382 7.47 -0.88 -14.04
N ALA A 383 8.40 -0.95 -15.00
CA ALA A 383 8.38 -0.12 -16.19
C ALA A 383 7.15 -0.45 -17.05
N ASP A 384 6.79 -1.73 -17.12
CA ASP A 384 5.57 -2.14 -17.79
C ASP A 384 4.35 -1.75 -16.95
N LYS A 385 3.69 -0.66 -17.36
CA LYS A 385 2.47 -0.09 -16.76
C LYS A 385 1.20 -0.84 -17.15
N ASN A 386 1.34 -2.10 -17.56
CA ASN A 386 0.24 -2.99 -17.87
C ASN A 386 0.27 -4.21 -16.95
N PRO A 387 -0.83 -4.51 -16.25
CA PRO A 387 -0.85 -5.56 -15.24
C PRO A 387 -0.76 -6.97 -15.84
N ASN A 388 -1.06 -7.15 -17.14
CA ASN A 388 -1.22 -8.49 -17.71
C ASN A 388 -0.48 -8.71 -19.04
N THR A 389 0.52 -7.91 -19.41
CA THR A 389 1.27 -8.11 -20.68
C THR A 389 1.73 -9.55 -20.86
N SER A 390 2.39 -10.13 -19.86
CA SER A 390 2.88 -11.51 -19.90
C SER A 390 1.74 -12.52 -20.06
N GLY A 391 0.61 -12.30 -19.39
CA GLY A 391 -0.58 -13.16 -19.53
C GLY A 391 -1.14 -13.13 -20.95
N ILE A 392 -1.26 -11.93 -21.55
CA ILE A 392 -1.72 -11.80 -22.94
C ILE A 392 -0.79 -12.51 -23.92
N LEU A 393 0.54 -12.42 -23.72
CA LEU A 393 1.51 -13.12 -24.57
C LEU A 393 1.38 -14.66 -24.45
N LEU A 394 1.20 -15.17 -23.23
CA LEU A 394 0.99 -16.61 -23.00
C LEU A 394 -0.32 -17.12 -23.59
N VAL A 395 -1.40 -16.34 -23.45
CA VAL A 395 -2.69 -16.68 -24.07
C VAL A 395 -2.57 -16.65 -25.59
N ALA A 396 -1.87 -15.67 -26.17
CA ALA A 396 -1.64 -15.63 -27.61
C ALA A 396 -0.86 -16.85 -28.11
N GLU A 397 0.20 -17.26 -27.40
CA GLU A 397 0.97 -18.47 -27.68
C GLU A 397 0.07 -19.72 -27.65
N ALA A 398 -0.77 -19.87 -26.63
CA ALA A 398 -1.69 -21.00 -26.50
C ALA A 398 -2.70 -21.10 -27.65
N PHE A 399 -3.09 -19.97 -28.24
CA PHE A 399 -3.99 -19.92 -29.40
C PHE A 399 -3.23 -19.93 -30.75
N GLY A 400 -1.90 -20.02 -30.76
CA GLY A 400 -1.10 -19.94 -31.98
C GLY A 400 -1.17 -18.58 -32.68
N VAL A 401 -1.52 -17.52 -31.94
CA VAL A 401 -1.70 -16.16 -32.45
C VAL A 401 -0.39 -15.38 -32.34
N LYS A 402 0.04 -14.79 -33.45
CA LYS A 402 1.16 -13.86 -33.47
C LYS A 402 0.65 -12.43 -33.30
N LEU A 403 1.04 -11.78 -32.20
CA LEU A 403 0.71 -10.38 -31.91
C LEU A 403 1.68 -9.41 -32.60
N GLU A 404 1.13 -8.42 -33.28
CA GLU A 404 1.82 -7.25 -33.81
C GLU A 404 1.65 -6.04 -32.87
N VAL A 405 2.54 -5.05 -32.96
CA VAL A 405 2.35 -3.79 -32.22
C VAL A 405 1.16 -2.98 -32.76
N ALA A 406 0.42 -2.31 -31.89
CA ALA A 406 -0.76 -1.50 -32.25
C ALA A 406 -0.49 -0.40 -33.31
N ASN A 407 0.77 -0.06 -33.59
CA ASN A 407 1.12 0.85 -34.67
C ASN A 407 0.76 0.34 -36.08
N GLY A 408 0.51 -0.96 -36.27
CA GLY A 408 0.14 -1.53 -37.56
C GLY A 408 -1.36 -1.63 -37.83
N ILE A 409 -2.22 -1.08 -36.96
CA ILE A 409 -3.68 -1.31 -37.06
C ILE A 409 -4.32 -0.76 -38.34
N ASP A 410 -3.71 0.23 -39.01
CA ASP A 410 -4.20 0.76 -40.28
C ASP A 410 -3.94 -0.16 -41.49
N ARG A 411 -3.34 -1.34 -41.27
CA ARG A 411 -3.15 -2.39 -42.27
C ARG A 411 -4.36 -3.30 -42.46
N VAL A 412 -5.41 -3.13 -41.65
CA VAL A 412 -6.69 -3.85 -41.78
C VAL A 412 -7.81 -2.87 -42.13
N LYS A 413 -8.89 -3.36 -42.74
CA LYS A 413 -10.07 -2.54 -43.04
C LYS A 413 -10.97 -2.37 -41.83
N ALA A 414 -11.12 -3.44 -41.06
CA ALA A 414 -11.92 -3.48 -39.85
C ALA A 414 -11.08 -3.92 -38.65
N LEU A 415 -11.28 -3.31 -37.49
CA LEU A 415 -10.65 -3.70 -36.24
C LEU A 415 -11.71 -3.97 -35.16
N VAL A 416 -11.61 -5.13 -34.52
CA VAL A 416 -12.34 -5.44 -33.29
C VAL A 416 -11.36 -5.39 -32.13
N ALA A 417 -11.57 -4.47 -31.20
CA ALA A 417 -10.68 -4.23 -30.07
C ALA A 417 -11.34 -4.66 -28.76
N MET A 418 -10.70 -5.58 -28.04
CA MET A 418 -10.99 -5.86 -26.64
C MET A 418 -10.17 -4.88 -25.79
N ARG A 419 -10.87 -3.85 -25.28
CA ARG A 419 -10.30 -2.59 -24.75
C ARG A 419 -9.53 -1.77 -25.78
N THR A 420 -9.24 -0.52 -25.44
CA THR A 420 -8.63 0.46 -26.36
C THR A 420 -7.32 1.05 -25.85
N ASP A 421 -6.78 0.57 -24.73
CA ASP A 421 -5.52 1.09 -24.18
C ASP A 421 -4.37 0.95 -25.19
N GLY A 422 -3.62 2.03 -25.41
CA GLY A 422 -2.46 2.03 -26.30
C GLY A 422 -2.78 1.97 -27.80
N LEU A 423 -4.05 2.06 -28.20
CA LEU A 423 -4.41 2.16 -29.62
C LEU A 423 -4.31 3.61 -30.11
N PRO A 424 -3.54 3.89 -31.19
CA PRO A 424 -3.37 5.24 -31.72
C PRO A 424 -4.66 5.81 -32.34
N PRO A 425 -5.26 6.88 -31.78
CA PRO A 425 -6.53 7.43 -32.27
C PRO A 425 -6.50 7.86 -33.74
N GLU A 426 -5.38 8.41 -34.20
CA GLU A 426 -5.18 8.86 -35.57
C GLU A 426 -5.20 7.72 -36.59
N LYS A 427 -4.84 6.51 -36.17
CA LYS A 427 -4.92 5.30 -37.02
C LYS A 427 -6.30 4.66 -36.95
N LEU A 428 -6.94 4.67 -35.78
CA LEU A 428 -8.33 4.22 -35.63
C LEU A 428 -9.26 5.01 -36.56
N ALA A 429 -9.02 6.30 -36.74
CA ALA A 429 -9.81 7.14 -37.65
C ALA A 429 -9.75 6.70 -39.13
N ARG A 430 -8.71 5.97 -39.55
CA ARG A 430 -8.52 5.52 -40.95
C ARG A 430 -9.24 4.21 -41.27
N LEU A 431 -9.65 3.45 -40.26
CA LEU A 431 -10.35 2.19 -40.45
C LEU A 431 -11.72 2.43 -41.09
N GLU A 432 -12.19 1.49 -41.91
CA GLU A 432 -13.57 1.50 -42.43
C GLU A 432 -14.55 1.19 -41.28
N VAL A 433 -14.20 0.19 -40.45
CA VAL A 433 -15.00 -0.28 -39.32
C VAL A 433 -14.14 -0.39 -38.07
N PHE A 434 -14.63 0.15 -36.96
CA PHE A 434 -14.02 -0.03 -35.64
C PHE A 434 -15.07 -0.44 -34.63
N VAL A 435 -14.82 -1.56 -33.96
CA VAL A 435 -15.67 -2.10 -32.89
C VAL A 435 -14.81 -2.21 -31.63
N ALA A 436 -15.24 -1.57 -30.55
CA ALA A 436 -14.57 -1.67 -29.26
C ALA A 436 -15.48 -2.35 -28.23
N ILE A 437 -14.94 -3.29 -27.48
CA ILE A 437 -15.63 -4.08 -26.46
C ILE A 437 -14.97 -3.80 -25.10
N ALA A 438 -15.78 -3.73 -24.04
CA ALA A 438 -15.34 -3.55 -22.65
C ALA A 438 -14.43 -2.32 -22.44
N GLN A 439 -14.89 -1.12 -22.85
CA GLN A 439 -14.11 0.11 -22.67
C GLN A 439 -14.00 0.49 -21.19
N ASN A 440 -12.81 0.97 -20.79
CA ASN A 440 -12.62 1.72 -19.55
C ASN A 440 -13.04 3.16 -19.75
#